data_AF-A0A847ZXM2-F1
#
_entry.id   AF-A0A847ZXM2-F1
#
_cell.length_a   1.000
_cell.length_b   1.000
_cell.length_c   1.000
_cell.angle_alpha   90.00
_cell.angle_beta   90.00
_cell.angle_gamma   90.00
#
_symmetry.space_group_name_H-M   'P 1'
#
loop_
_entity.id
_entity.type
_entity.pdbx_description
1 polymer ?
#
loop_
_entity_poly.entity_id
_entity_poly.type
_entity_poly.pdbx_seq_one_letter_code
_entity_poly.pdbx_strand_id
1 'polypeptide(L)'
;MTWIDWYNSLEKPSWTPEPSTIGFVWQCLYPIILITFGYVFVQALRQKVPWQVALPFGINLVANLIFTPIQFQLRNLPLAAV
;
A
#
# COMPACT_ATOMS: atom_id res chain seq x y z
N MET A 1 24.30 -1.64 -6.24
CA MET A 1 23.06 -1.69 -7.03
C MET A 1 22.00 -0.88 -6.30
N THR A 2 21.55 0.23 -6.87
CA THR A 2 20.47 1.03 -6.30
C THR A 2 19.15 0.24 -6.30
N TRP A 3 18.12 0.73 -5.60
CA TRP A 3 16.80 0.07 -5.64
C TRP A 3 16.22 0.03 -7.05
N ILE A 4 16.48 1.07 -7.88
CA ILE A 4 15.98 1.16 -9.24
C ILE A 4 16.75 0.22 -10.18
N ASP A 5 18.08 0.09 -10.02
CA ASP A 5 18.86 -0.89 -10.80
C ASP A 5 18.41 -2.32 -10.52
N TRP A 6 18.16 -2.63 -9.23
CA TRP A 6 17.63 -3.93 -8.81
C TRP A 6 16.23 -4.16 -9.40
N TYR A 7 15.32 -3.20 -9.25
CA TYR A 7 13.96 -3.30 -9.77
C TYR A 7 13.95 -3.47 -11.30
N ASN A 8 14.83 -2.75 -12.01
CA ASN A 8 14.96 -2.86 -13.46
C ASN A 8 15.52 -4.23 -13.89
N SER A 9 16.37 -4.87 -13.08
CA SER A 9 16.89 -6.22 -13.35
C SER A 9 15.86 -7.35 -13.20
N LEU A 10 14.72 -7.11 -12.55
CA LEU A 10 13.67 -8.12 -12.39
C LEU A 10 13.00 -8.45 -13.74
N GLU A 11 12.67 -9.72 -13.93
CA GLU A 11 11.78 -10.18 -15.01
C GLU A 11 10.36 -9.67 -14.74
N LYS A 12 10.00 -8.58 -15.42
CA LYS A 12 8.71 -7.93 -15.30
C LYS A 12 7.84 -8.35 -16.49
N PRO A 13 6.53 -8.60 -16.28
CA PRO A 13 5.63 -8.81 -17.39
C PRO A 13 5.51 -7.53 -18.24
N SER A 14 5.20 -7.70 -19.53
CA SER A 14 5.15 -6.62 -20.52
C SER A 14 4.15 -5.50 -20.22
N TRP A 15 3.16 -5.77 -19.37
CA TRP A 15 2.15 -4.81 -18.94
C TRP A 15 2.55 -3.98 -17.70
N THR A 16 3.77 -4.15 -17.19
CA THR A 16 4.25 -3.37 -16.04
C THR A 16 4.36 -1.89 -16.42
N PRO A 17 3.62 -0.99 -15.75
CA PRO A 17 3.66 0.42 -16.09
C PRO A 17 4.98 1.07 -15.69
N GLU A 18 5.25 2.24 -16.25
CA GLU A 18 6.42 3.04 -15.88
C GLU A 18 6.36 3.47 -14.41
N PRO A 19 7.51 3.63 -13.72
CA PRO A 19 7.55 4.04 -12.31
C PRO A 19 6.80 5.35 -12.02
N SER A 20 6.83 6.31 -12.96
CA SER A 20 6.08 7.57 -12.89
C SER A 20 4.58 7.36 -12.80
N THR A 21 4.04 6.40 -13.57
CA THR A 21 2.62 6.05 -13.59
C THR A 21 2.19 5.46 -12.25
N ILE A 22 3.01 4.57 -11.67
CA ILE A 22 2.74 4.00 -10.34
C ILE A 22 2.72 5.11 -9.28
N GLY A 23 3.68 6.03 -9.33
CA GLY A 23 3.71 7.19 -8.43
C GLY A 23 2.46 8.06 -8.54
N PHE A 24 2.01 8.33 -9.75
CA PHE A 24 0.78 9.10 -10.01
C PHE A 24 -0.46 8.42 -9.45
N VAL A 25 -0.61 7.09 -9.64
CA VAL A 25 -1.71 6.32 -9.07
C VAL A 25 -1.75 6.47 -7.55
N TRP A 26 -0.62 6.32 -6.86
CA TRP A 26 -0.54 6.48 -5.41
C TRP A 26 -0.87 7.92 -4.95
N GLN A 27 -0.45 8.92 -5.72
CA GLN A 27 -0.79 10.32 -5.45
C GLN A 27 -2.30 10.56 -5.46
N CYS A 28 -3.05 9.88 -6.35
CA CYS A 28 -4.51 9.94 -6.36
C CYS A 28 -5.14 9.08 -5.25
N LEU A 29 -4.58 7.90 -4.96
CA LEU A 29 -5.14 6.97 -3.98
C LEU A 29 -4.99 7.45 -2.54
N TYR A 30 -3.85 8.03 -2.16
CA TYR A 30 -3.63 8.42 -0.75
C TYR A 30 -4.66 9.42 -0.20
N PRO A 31 -5.07 10.48 -0.93
CA PRO A 31 -6.17 11.35 -0.50
C PRO A 31 -7.49 10.60 -0.33
N ILE A 32 -7.82 9.67 -1.24
CA ILE A 32 -9.05 8.88 -1.18
C ILE A 32 -9.04 7.97 0.05
N ILE A 33 -7.93 7.27 0.28
CA ILE A 33 -7.72 6.40 1.45
C ILE A 33 -7.84 7.22 2.73
N LEU A 34 -7.17 8.38 2.81
CA LEU A 34 -7.21 9.26 3.97
C LEU A 34 -8.64 9.66 4.34
N ILE A 35 -9.44 10.09 3.35
CA ILE A 35 -10.82 10.53 3.59
C ILE A 35 -11.71 9.34 3.96
N THR A 36 -11.66 8.26 3.18
CA THR A 36 -12.58 7.12 3.35
C THR A 36 -12.27 6.32 4.61
N PHE A 37 -11.00 5.99 4.86
CA PHE A 37 -10.59 5.22 6.05
C PHE A 37 -10.72 6.10 7.28
N GLY A 38 -10.31 7.37 7.20
CA GLY A 38 -10.48 8.35 8.26
C GLY A 38 -11.94 8.46 8.71
N TYR A 39 -12.89 8.47 7.77
CA TYR A 39 -14.31 8.43 8.08
C TYR A 39 -14.70 7.18 8.88
N VAL A 40 -14.28 5.98 8.43
CA VAL A 40 -14.57 4.72 9.14
C VAL A 40 -14.01 4.73 10.56
N PHE A 41 -12.77 5.16 10.75
CA PHE A 41 -12.16 5.28 12.09
C PHE A 41 -12.91 6.27 12.97
N VAL A 42 -13.32 7.43 12.44
CA VAL A 42 -14.11 8.41 13.19
C VAL A 42 -15.47 7.83 13.58
N GLN A 43 -16.16 7.10 12.70
CA GLN A 43 -17.44 6.46 13.06
C GLN A 43 -17.26 5.37 14.13
N ALA A 44 -16.17 4.60 14.07
CA ALA A 44 -15.87 3.57 15.06
C ALA A 44 -15.56 4.20 16.43
N LEU A 45 -14.77 5.27 16.47
CA LEU A 45 -14.48 6.04 17.69
C LEU A 45 -15.76 6.67 18.29
N ARG A 46 -16.69 7.10 17.43
CA ARG A 46 -18.01 7.61 17.83
C ARG A 46 -19.02 6.51 18.19
N GLN A 47 -18.59 5.23 18.18
CA GLN A 47 -19.44 4.07 18.47
C GLN A 47 -20.67 3.94 17.54
N LYS A 48 -20.62 4.58 16.37
CA LYS A 48 -21.69 4.50 15.35
C LYS A 48 -21.58 3.25 14.50
N VAL A 49 -20.38 2.67 14.42
CA VAL A 49 -20.13 1.36 13.82
C VAL A 49 -19.34 0.49 14.82
N PRO A 50 -19.51 -0.84 14.78
CA PRO A 50 -18.70 -1.73 15.60
C PRO A 50 -17.22 -1.57 15.28
N TRP A 51 -16.36 -1.64 16.30
CA TRP A 51 -14.91 -1.47 16.13
C TRP A 51 -14.31 -2.55 15.19
N GLN A 52 -14.94 -3.73 15.11
CA GLN A 52 -14.53 -4.80 14.18
C GLN A 52 -14.59 -4.34 12.72
N VAL A 53 -15.43 -3.36 12.39
CA VAL A 53 -15.51 -2.79 11.04
C VAL A 53 -14.25 -1.99 10.72
N ALA A 54 -13.62 -1.33 11.69
CA ALA A 54 -12.39 -0.56 11.49
C ALA A 54 -11.13 -1.44 11.42
N LEU A 55 -11.18 -2.66 11.96
CA LEU A 55 -10.06 -3.60 11.99
C LEU A 55 -9.47 -3.91 10.60
N PRO A 56 -10.24 -4.31 9.57
CA PRO A 56 -9.68 -4.58 8.25
C PRO A 56 -9.02 -3.36 7.61
N PHE A 57 -9.51 -2.14 7.88
CA PHE A 57 -8.90 -0.90 7.40
C PHE A 57 -7.55 -0.64 8.09
N GLY A 58 -7.45 -0.89 9.39
CA GLY A 58 -6.20 -0.79 10.12
C GLY A 58 -5.16 -1.79 9.62
N ILE A 59 -5.56 -3.05 9.44
CA ILE A 59 -4.70 -4.09 8.85
C ILE A 59 -4.24 -3.69 7.45
N ASN A 60 -5.17 -3.19 6.62
CA ASN A 60 -4.85 -2.75 5.26
C ASN A 60 -3.80 -1.62 5.25
N LEU A 61 -3.94 -0.61 6.12
CA LEU A 61 -2.95 0.47 6.21
C LEU A 61 -1.58 -0.03 6.65
N VAL A 62 -1.53 -0.90 7.66
CA VAL A 62 -0.27 -1.47 8.15
C VAL A 62 0.40 -2.30 7.05
N ALA A 63 -0.35 -3.19 6.39
CA ALA A 63 0.16 -3.98 5.28
C ALA A 63 0.65 -3.09 4.13
N ASN A 64 -0.10 -2.04 3.77
CA ASN A 64 0.26 -1.10 2.71
C ASN A 64 1.57 -0.35 3.00
N LEU A 65 1.75 0.10 4.25
CA LEU A 65 2.98 0.80 4.68
C LEU A 65 4.20 -0.12 4.70
N ILE A 66 4.03 -1.38 5.13
CA ILE A 66 5.13 -2.34 5.26
C ILE A 66 5.51 -2.98 3.91
N PHE A 67 4.60 -3.01 2.94
CA PHE A 67 4.86 -3.57 1.60
C PHE A 67 6.10 -2.95 0.92
N THR A 68 6.22 -1.62 0.91
CA THR A 68 7.33 -0.91 0.26
C THR A 68 8.70 -1.26 0.84
N PRO A 69 8.93 -1.20 2.18
CA PRO A 69 10.21 -1.64 2.75
C PRO A 69 10.47 -3.14 2.54
N ILE A 70 9.46 -4.01 2.61
CA ILE A 70 9.67 -5.44 2.31
C ILE A 70 10.13 -5.64 0.87
N GLN A 71 9.45 -5.04 -0.10
CA GLN A 71 9.76 -5.25 -1.51
C GLN A 71 11.09 -4.61 -1.91
N PHE A 72 11.32 -3.34 -1.55
CA PHE A 72 12.45 -2.58 -2.11
C PHE A 72 13.68 -2.52 -1.20
N GLN A 73 13.50 -2.55 0.13
CA GLN A 73 14.64 -2.55 1.06
C GLN A 73 15.12 -3.98 1.34
N LEU A 74 14.20 -4.87 1.78
CA LEU A 74 14.54 -6.27 2.04
C LEU A 74 14.68 -7.10 0.75
N ARG A 75 14.19 -6.60 -0.39
CA ARG A 75 14.23 -7.29 -1.69
C ARG A 75 13.60 -8.68 -1.65
N ASN A 76 12.59 -8.84 -0.81
CA ASN A 76 11.94 -10.13 -0.56
C ASN A 76 10.57 -10.18 -1.28
N LEU A 77 10.59 -10.65 -2.53
CA LEU A 77 9.38 -10.78 -3.34
C LEU A 77 8.38 -11.80 -2.79
N PRO A 78 8.79 -12.99 -2.30
CA PRO A 78 7.87 -13.93 -1.67
C PRO A 78 7.11 -13.34 -0.47
N LEU A 79 7.82 -12.61 0.40
CA LEU A 79 7.19 -11.98 1.56
C LEU A 79 6.30 -10.79 1.17
N ALA A 80 6.64 -10.07 0.09
CA ALA A 80 5.81 -8.98 -0.41
C ALA A 80 4.51 -9.46 -1.07
N ALA A 81 4.43 -10.74 -1.46
CA ALA A 81 3.31 -11.32 -2.18
C ALA A 81 2.23 -11.96 -1.27
N VAL A 82 2.47 -12.04 0.04
CA VAL A 82 1.60 -12.66 1.06
C VAL A 82 1.08 -11.60 2.02
#